data_AF-A0AAE4U548-F1
#
_entry.id   AF-A0AAE4U548-F1
#
_cell.length_a   1.000
_cell.length_b   1.000
_cell.length_c   1.000
_cell.angle_alpha   90.00
_cell.angle_beta   90.00
_cell.angle_gamma   90.00
#
_symmetry.space_group_name_H-M   'P 1'
#
loop_
_entity.id
_entity.type
_entity.pdbx_description
1 polymer ?
#
loop_
_entity_poly.entity_id
_entity_poly.type
_entity_poly.pdbx_seq_one_letter_code
_entity_poly.pdbx_strand_id
1 'polypeptide(L)'
;MTAQDPLHVFFRLPDERLARHLDRMIHDAGGDPDRWLADIIEADQDRCRAEVQARLAALAEKVSAHIDRDAVAAWDGKAPPIDGEVRRPRRPRPSSEWRTR
;
A
#
# COMPACT_ATOMS: atom_id res chain seq x y z
N MET A 1 -3.38 -19.29 -7.68
CA MET A 1 -4.57 -19.17 -8.56
C MET A 1 -4.13 -19.69 -9.92
N THR A 2 -4.59 -20.87 -10.32
CA THR A 2 -4.26 -21.46 -11.63
C THR A 2 -5.25 -20.91 -12.66
N ALA A 3 -4.83 -20.80 -13.91
CA ALA A 3 -5.59 -20.24 -15.05
C ALA A 3 -6.91 -20.97 -15.39
N GLN A 4 -7.39 -21.87 -14.53
CA GLN A 4 -8.52 -22.76 -14.77
C GLN A 4 -9.80 -22.34 -14.03
N ASP A 5 -9.74 -21.30 -13.17
CA ASP A 5 -10.93 -20.78 -12.49
C ASP A 5 -10.89 -19.24 -12.49
N PRO A 6 -11.44 -18.58 -13.53
CA PRO A 6 -11.45 -17.13 -13.61
C PRO A 6 -12.34 -16.57 -12.50
N LEU A 7 -11.82 -15.59 -11.76
CA LEU A 7 -12.59 -14.86 -10.75
C LEU A 7 -13.70 -14.06 -11.45
N HIS A 8 -14.93 -14.56 -11.42
CA HIS A 8 -16.08 -13.83 -11.92
C HIS A 8 -16.55 -12.79 -10.90
N VAL A 9 -16.45 -11.51 -11.26
CA VAL A 9 -16.92 -10.40 -10.43
C VAL A 9 -18.22 -9.86 -11.02
N PHE A 10 -19.29 -9.88 -10.21
CA PHE A 10 -20.58 -9.31 -10.58
C PHE A 10 -20.77 -7.98 -9.86
N PHE A 11 -21.08 -6.93 -10.63
CA PHE A 11 -21.41 -5.61 -10.10
C PHE A 11 -22.90 -5.34 -10.26
N ARG A 12 -23.49 -4.71 -9.25
CA ARG A 12 -24.84 -4.13 -9.37
C ARG A 12 -24.68 -2.65 -9.61
N LEU A 13 -25.28 -2.17 -10.69
CA LEU A 13 -25.35 -0.76 -11.01
C LEU A 13 -26.70 -0.19 -10.54
N PRO A 14 -26.73 1.04 -10.01
CA PRO A 14 -27.94 1.68 -9.50
C PRO A 14 -28.93 2.05 -10.60
N ASP A 15 -28.46 2.36 -11.82
CA ASP A 15 -29.31 2.75 -12.95
C ASP A 15 -28.73 2.33 -14.31
N GLU A 16 -29.61 2.35 -15.32
CA GLU A 16 -29.27 1.97 -16.70
C GLU A 16 -28.39 3.02 -17.40
N ARG A 17 -28.46 4.27 -16.98
CA ARG A 17 -27.66 5.36 -17.57
C ARG A 17 -26.19 5.15 -17.29
N LEU A 18 -25.84 4.72 -16.08
CA LEU A 18 -24.49 4.40 -15.69
C LEU A 18 -23.98 3.16 -16.42
N ALA A 19 -24.82 2.14 -16.62
CA ALA A 19 -24.46 0.96 -17.42
C ALA A 19 -24.04 1.36 -18.84
N ARG A 20 -24.86 2.15 -19.54
CA ARG A 20 -24.53 2.64 -20.89
C ARG A 20 -23.31 3.55 -20.93
N HIS A 21 -23.03 4.25 -19.83
CA HIS A 21 -21.82 5.07 -19.74
C HIS A 21 -20.58 4.20 -19.63
N LEU A 22 -20.62 3.15 -18.80
CA LEU A 22 -19.52 2.18 -18.67
C LEU A 22 -19.28 1.43 -19.98
N ASP A 23 -20.34 0.99 -20.67
CA ASP A 23 -20.23 0.33 -21.98
C ASP A 23 -19.48 1.22 -22.99
N ARG A 24 -19.76 2.53 -22.97
CA ARG A 24 -19.05 3.49 -23.83
C ARG A 24 -17.59 3.63 -23.45
N MET A 25 -17.28 3.73 -22.16
CA MET A 25 -15.89 3.81 -21.70
C MET A 25 -15.08 2.56 -22.09
N ILE A 26 -15.69 1.38 -21.97
CA ILE A 26 -15.07 0.11 -22.38
C ILE A 26 -14.86 0.10 -23.90
N HIS A 27 -15.87 0.50 -24.66
CA HIS A 27 -15.78 0.61 -26.11
C HIS A 27 -14.64 1.56 -26.55
N ASP A 28 -14.56 2.74 -25.96
CA ASP A 28 -13.54 3.75 -26.28
C ASP A 28 -12.12 3.28 -25.92
N ALA A 29 -11.99 2.37 -24.94
CA ALA A 29 -10.74 1.73 -24.54
C ALA A 29 -10.37 0.49 -25.37
N GLY A 30 -11.14 0.14 -26.40
CA GLY A 30 -10.86 -1.00 -27.30
C GLY A 30 -11.82 -2.18 -27.15
N GLY A 31 -12.88 -2.05 -26.34
CA GLY A 31 -14.01 -2.98 -26.30
C GLY A 31 -13.82 -4.25 -25.47
N ASP A 32 -12.68 -4.40 -24.79
CA ASP A 32 -12.42 -5.51 -23.86
C ASP A 32 -12.65 -5.05 -22.41
N PRO A 33 -13.74 -5.50 -21.75
CA PRO A 33 -14.06 -5.12 -20.37
C PRO A 33 -13.01 -5.58 -19.35
N ASP A 34 -12.41 -6.75 -19.55
CA ASP A 34 -11.44 -7.32 -18.60
C ASP A 34 -10.15 -6.51 -18.62
N ARG A 35 -9.68 -6.18 -19.82
CA ARG A 35 -8.53 -5.30 -20.00
C ARG A 35 -8.79 -3.90 -19.46
N TRP A 36 -9.95 -3.31 -19.77
CA TRP A 36 -10.32 -1.99 -19.27
C TRP A 36 -10.35 -1.95 -17.73
N LEU A 37 -10.90 -2.98 -17.08
CA LEU A 37 -10.93 -3.08 -15.62
C LEU A 37 -9.53 -3.29 -15.03
N ALA A 38 -8.69 -4.11 -15.66
CA ALA A 38 -7.31 -4.32 -15.25
C ALA A 38 -6.50 -3.01 -15.29
N ASP A 39 -6.65 -2.23 -16.35
CA ASP A 39 -5.96 -0.94 -16.52
C ASP A 39 -6.40 0.07 -15.43
N ILE A 40 -7.68 0.09 -15.07
CA ILE A 40 -8.19 0.94 -13.98
C ILE A 40 -7.60 0.52 -12.63
N ILE A 41 -7.56 -0.78 -12.35
CA ILE A 41 -6.99 -1.31 -11.10
C ILE A 41 -5.50 -0.97 -11.02
N GLU A 42 -4.75 -1.12 -12.12
CA GLU A 42 -3.34 -0.77 -12.17
C GLU A 42 -3.11 0.73 -11.92
N ALA A 43 -3.88 1.59 -12.57
CA ALA A 43 -3.82 3.04 -12.36
C ALA A 43 -4.12 3.43 -10.90
N ASP A 44 -5.10 2.77 -10.26
CA ASP A 44 -5.40 2.99 -8.85
C ASP A 44 -4.28 2.52 -7.92
N GLN A 45 -3.68 1.37 -8.21
CA GLN A 45 -2.54 0.86 -7.46
C GLN A 45 -1.34 1.80 -7.55
N ASP A 46 -1.04 2.34 -8.74
CA ASP A 46 0.06 3.28 -8.92
C ASP A 46 -0.19 4.60 -8.21
N ARG A 47 -1.43 5.11 -8.26
CA ARG A 47 -1.83 6.27 -7.45
C ARG A 47 -1.64 5.98 -5.96
N CYS A 48 -2.11 4.83 -5.48
CA CYS A 48 -1.94 4.43 -4.08
C CYS A 48 -0.46 4.35 -3.70
N ARG A 49 0.39 3.73 -4.53
CA ARG A 49 1.84 3.65 -4.30
C ARG A 49 2.49 5.04 -4.22
N ALA A 50 2.10 5.97 -5.08
CA ALA A 50 2.58 7.35 -5.04
C ALA A 50 2.19 8.06 -3.73
N GLU A 51 0.99 7.79 -3.20
CA GLU A 51 0.50 8.37 -1.96
C GLU A 51 1.04 7.71 -0.68
N VAL A 52 1.56 6.48 -0.76
CA VAL A 52 2.04 5.72 0.42
C VAL A 52 3.07 6.51 1.22
N GLN A 53 4.03 7.16 0.57
CA GLN A 53 5.07 7.91 1.27
C GLN A 53 4.48 9.07 2.09
N ALA A 54 3.56 9.83 1.49
CA ALA A 54 2.89 10.93 2.18
C ALA A 54 2.02 10.43 3.34
N ARG A 55 1.31 9.32 3.15
CA ARG A 55 0.48 8.69 4.20
C ARG A 55 1.33 8.16 5.35
N LEU A 56 2.47 7.53 5.06
CA LEU A 56 3.40 7.05 6.07
C LEU A 56 4.06 8.19 6.85
N ALA A 57 4.45 9.27 6.16
CA ALA A 57 4.97 10.47 6.82
C ALA A 57 3.92 11.08 7.76
N ALA A 58 2.69 11.27 7.29
CA ALA A 58 1.59 11.79 8.11
C ALA A 58 1.26 10.87 9.30
N LEU A 59 1.37 9.54 9.12
CA LEU A 59 1.19 8.59 10.21
C LEU A 59 2.33 8.68 11.24
N ALA A 60 3.58 8.78 10.78
CA ALA A 60 4.74 8.92 11.66
C ALA A 60 4.64 10.18 12.53
N GLU A 61 4.18 11.30 11.96
CA GLU A 61 3.93 12.54 12.73
C GLU A 61 2.83 12.35 13.78
N LYS A 62 1.71 11.71 13.42
CA LYS A 62 0.63 11.42 14.38
C LYS A 62 1.09 10.50 15.50
N VAL A 63 1.85 9.46 15.18
CA VAL A 63 2.42 8.53 16.15
C VAL A 63 3.42 9.24 17.05
N SER A 64 4.31 10.06 16.48
CA SER A 64 5.28 10.86 17.23
C SER A 64 4.61 11.81 18.24
N ALA A 65 3.48 12.43 17.85
CA ALA A 65 2.71 13.31 18.73
C ALA A 65 2.03 12.60 19.91
N HIS A 66 1.78 11.30 19.81
CA HIS A 66 1.08 10.50 20.84
C HIS A 66 1.97 9.45 21.50
N ILE A 67 3.25 9.39 21.13
CA ILE A 67 4.21 8.48 21.74
C ILE A 67 4.62 9.04 23.10
N ASP A 68 4.42 8.24 24.14
CA ASP A 68 5.10 8.39 25.42
C ASP A 68 6.55 7.90 25.26
N ARG A 69 7.47 8.85 25.16
CA ARG A 69 8.89 8.57 24.94
C ARG A 69 9.55 7.84 26.11
N ASP A 70 9.05 8.06 27.33
CA ASP A 70 9.57 7.44 28.54
C ASP A 70 9.12 5.98 28.64
N ALA A 71 7.87 5.70 28.28
CA ALA A 71 7.35 4.34 28.17
C ALA A 71 8.06 3.53 27.06
N VAL A 72 8.36 4.16 25.92
CA VAL A 72 9.10 3.52 24.81
C VAL A 72 10.56 3.24 25.20
N ALA A 73 11.22 4.14 25.94
CA ALA A 73 12.56 3.91 26.46
C ALA A 73 12.61 2.75 27.47
N ALA A 74 11.56 2.58 28.27
CA ALA A 74 11.44 1.47 29.21
C ALA A 74 11.30 0.09 28.51
N TRP A 75 10.70 0.02 27.31
CA TRP A 75 10.52 -1.23 26.57
C TRP A 75 11.81 -1.87 26.03
N ASP A 76 12.78 -1.06 25.60
CA ASP A 76 14.04 -1.55 25.02
C ASP A 76 15.13 -1.80 26.10
N GLY A 77 14.80 -1.59 27.39
CA GLY A 77 15.76 -1.61 28.49
C GLY A 77 16.91 -0.60 28.32
N LYS A 78 16.73 0.42 27.48
CA LYS A 78 17.75 1.40 27.11
C LYS A 78 17.22 2.81 27.35
N ALA A 79 18.01 3.60 28.06
CA ALA A 79 17.72 5.00 28.33
C ALA A 79 17.35 5.76 27.03
N PRO A 80 16.43 6.75 27.12
CA PRO A 80 16.04 7.55 25.96
C PRO A 80 17.29 8.22 25.34
N PRO A 81 17.33 8.40 24.00
CA PRO A 81 18.42 9.13 23.37
C PRO A 81 18.47 10.55 23.94
N ILE A 82 19.65 11.01 24.33
CA ILE A 82 19.86 12.40 24.73
C ILE A 82 19.71 13.28 23.48
N ASP A 83 19.04 14.42 23.61
CA ASP A 83 18.83 15.37 22.51
C ASP A 83 20.15 15.69 21.80
N GLY A 84 20.19 15.44 20.48
CA GLY A 84 21.34 15.73 19.61
C GLY A 84 22.10 14.51 19.08
N GLU A 85 21.83 13.29 19.55
CA GLU A 85 22.50 12.09 19.00
C GLU A 85 21.81 11.57 17.72
N VAL A 86 22.46 11.77 16.58
CA VAL A 86 22.08 11.13 15.31
C VAL A 86 22.34 9.62 15.41
N ARG A 87 21.26 8.84 15.56
CA ARG A 87 21.32 7.37 15.58
C ARG A 87 21.89 6.87 14.25
N ARG A 88 23.12 6.32 14.25
CA ARG A 88 23.69 5.68 13.05
C ARG A 88 22.76 4.55 12.58
N PRO A 89 22.51 4.40 11.26
CA PRO A 89 21.72 3.28 10.75
C PRO A 89 22.32 1.96 11.23
N ARG A 90 21.50 1.09 11.82
CA ARG A 90 21.96 -0.25 12.23
C ARG A 90 22.32 -1.01 10.95
N ARG A 91 23.61 -1.33 10.79
CA ARG A 91 24.08 -2.22 9.72
C ARG A 91 23.43 -3.59 9.97
N PRO A 92 22.69 -4.17 9.01
CA PRO A 92 22.12 -5.50 9.19
C PRO A 92 23.26 -6.49 9.47
N ARG A 93 23.14 -7.27 10.54
CA ARG A 93 24.08 -8.37 10.82
C ARG A 93 23.94 -9.38 9.67
N PRO A 94 25.04 -9.90 9.12
CA PRO A 94 24.94 -10.98 8.15
C PRO A 94 24.47 -12.24 8.90
N SER A 95 23.17 -12.51 8.92
CA SER A 95 22.66 -13.82 9.29
C SER A 95 22.79 -14.74 8.09
N SER A 96 23.58 -15.81 8.27
CA SER A 96 23.94 -16.81 7.26
C SER A 96 22.77 -17.71 6.83
N GLU A 97 21.55 -17.46 7.27
CA GLU A 97 20.41 -18.38 7.12
C GLU A 97 19.71 -18.28 5.76
N TRP A 98 19.95 -17.21 4.98
CA TRP A 98 19.31 -17.02 3.67
C TRP A 98 20.12 -17.58 2.49
N ARG A 99 21.36 -18.05 2.72
CA ARG A 99 22.26 -18.57 1.67
C ARG A 99 22.19 -20.09 1.45
N THR A 100 21.40 -20.80 2.24
CA THR A 100 21.20 -22.26 2.09
C THR A 100 19.73 -22.55 1.91
N ARG A 101 19.19 -22.15 0.76
CA ARG A 101 18.10 -22.84 0.07
C ARG A 101 18.32 -22.75 -1.42
#